data_AF-A0AAJ2YSL2-F1
#
_entry.id   AF-A0AAJ2YSL2-F1
#
_cell.length_a   1.000
_cell.length_b   1.000
_cell.length_c   1.000
_cell.angle_alpha   90.00
_cell.angle_beta   90.00
_cell.angle_gamma   90.00
#
_symmetry.space_group_name_H-M   'P 1'
#
loop_
_entity.id
_entity.type
_entity.pdbx_description
1 polymer ?
#
loop_
_entity_poly.entity_id
_entity_poly.type
_entity_poly.pdbx_seq_one_letter_code
_entity_poly.pdbx_strand_id
1 'polypeptide(L)'
;MYSLNYRKNPLPDPIFGGRFLMHIWPRPLMWAFEWHDTSKDLILKRGEPLFYCQFDSYDPSRTIKLLQAEKTPELMHYMDQISGVVNYVNQTFSLFNEVEKMRPKKLLKMDK
;
A
#
# COMPACT_ATOMS: atom_id res chain seq x y z
N MET A 1 13.57 -7.62 9.14
CA MET A 1 13.13 -6.23 9.32
C MET A 1 14.34 -5.35 9.07
N TYR A 2 14.50 -4.82 7.86
CA TYR A 2 15.60 -3.90 7.57
C TYR A 2 15.11 -2.50 7.95
N SER A 3 15.58 -1.97 9.08
CA SER A 3 15.37 -0.56 9.40
C SER A 3 16.28 0.26 8.48
N LEU A 4 15.69 0.79 7.42
CA LEU A 4 16.34 1.73 6.54
C LEU A 4 16.33 3.12 7.23
N ASN A 5 17.36 3.41 8.03
CA ASN A 5 17.48 4.63 8.82
C ASN A 5 17.82 5.85 7.95
N TYR A 6 16.83 6.40 7.24
CA TYR A 6 16.98 7.62 6.44
C TYR A 6 16.61 8.91 7.20
N ARG A 7 16.06 8.81 8.42
CA ARG A 7 15.71 9.98 9.25
C ARG A 7 16.80 10.25 10.28
N LYS A 8 17.14 11.53 10.48
CA LYS A 8 18.04 11.97 11.55
C LYS A 8 17.49 11.63 12.94
N ASN A 9 16.18 11.78 13.11
CA ASN A 9 15.44 11.35 14.29
C ASN A 9 14.55 10.16 13.88
N PRO A 10 14.82 8.93 14.36
CA PRO A 10 14.02 7.77 14.00
C PRO A 10 12.58 7.91 14.49
N LEU A 11 11.66 7.29 13.74
CA LEU A 11 10.26 7.15 14.16
C LEU A 11 10.14 6.12 15.29
N PRO A 12 9.08 6.17 16.11
CA PRO A 12 8.83 5.15 17.13
C PRO A 12 8.70 3.76 16.51
N ASP A 13 9.32 2.75 17.14
CA ASP A 13 9.27 1.35 16.72
C ASP A 13 8.12 0.59 17.41
N PRO A 14 7.56 -0.47 16.78
CA PRO A 14 7.77 -0.92 15.39
C PRO A 14 6.76 -0.34 14.37
N ILE A 15 7.21 -0.13 13.13
CA ILE A 15 6.35 0.20 11.99
C ILE A 15 5.60 -1.05 11.50
N PHE A 16 4.29 -0.96 11.35
CA PHE A 16 3.47 -2.05 10.82
C PHE A 16 3.55 -2.07 9.28
N GLY A 17 4.18 -3.12 8.75
CA GLY A 17 4.25 -3.39 7.31
C GLY A 17 3.20 -4.41 6.86
N GLY A 18 2.85 -4.36 5.58
CA GLY A 18 1.99 -5.36 4.94
C GLY A 18 2.49 -5.72 3.54
N ARG A 19 2.29 -6.96 3.12
CA ARG A 19 2.55 -7.43 1.76
C ARG A 19 1.23 -7.89 1.14
N PHE A 20 0.92 -7.41 -0.05
CA PHE A 20 -0.34 -7.71 -0.72
C PHE A 20 -0.19 -7.70 -2.24
N LEU A 21 -1.12 -8.36 -2.95
CA LEU A 21 -1.13 -8.40 -4.41
C LEU A 21 -1.73 -7.11 -4.98
N MET A 22 -0.87 -6.13 -5.24
CA MET A 22 -1.28 -4.79 -5.72
C MET A 22 -2.12 -4.83 -7.02
N HIS A 23 -1.88 -5.79 -7.91
CA HIS A 23 -2.58 -5.87 -9.20
C HIS A 23 -4.04 -6.34 -9.09
N ILE A 24 -4.37 -7.06 -8.01
CA ILE A 24 -5.73 -7.53 -7.68
C ILE A 24 -6.37 -6.59 -6.67
N TRP A 25 -5.58 -6.12 -5.69
CA TRP A 25 -6.03 -5.30 -4.58
C TRP A 25 -5.43 -3.88 -4.60
N PRO A 26 -5.88 -3.00 -5.52
CA PRO A 26 -5.57 -1.59 -5.40
C PRO A 26 -6.25 -1.04 -4.13
N ARG A 27 -5.47 -0.36 -3.29
CA ARG A 27 -5.98 0.22 -2.05
C ARG A 27 -5.18 1.47 -1.70
N PRO A 28 -5.79 2.45 -1.02
CA PRO A 28 -5.03 3.50 -0.37
C PRO A 28 -4.02 2.85 0.59
N LEU A 29 -2.78 3.32 0.57
CA LEU A 29 -1.77 2.89 1.54
C LEU A 29 -2.00 3.64 2.84
N MET A 30 -2.02 2.88 3.94
CA MET A 30 -2.01 3.43 5.29
C MET A 30 -0.66 3.12 5.91
N TRP A 31 -0.16 4.03 6.71
CA TRP A 31 1.03 3.83 7.53
C TRP A 31 0.62 3.95 9.00
N ALA A 32 1.06 2.97 9.79
CA ALA A 32 0.83 2.92 11.23
C ALA A 32 2.10 2.45 11.92
N PHE A 33 2.28 2.89 13.16
CA PHE A 33 3.38 2.50 14.03
C PHE A 33 2.88 2.54 15.47
N GLU A 34 3.60 1.87 16.36
CA GLU A 34 3.32 1.92 17.79
C GLU A 34 4.00 3.14 18.42
N TRP A 35 3.21 4.03 19.03
CA TRP A 35 3.75 5.15 19.81
C TRP A 35 3.82 4.77 21.28
N HIS A 36 4.80 3.94 21.64
CA HIS A 36 4.90 3.36 22.98
C HIS A 36 5.36 4.38 24.05
N ASP A 37 6.34 5.25 23.73
CA ASP A 37 6.86 6.26 24.65
C ASP A 37 6.23 7.63 24.35
N THR A 38 5.10 7.90 25.01
CA THR A 38 4.34 9.16 24.85
C THR A 38 4.96 10.35 25.58
N SER A 39 6.10 10.17 26.27
CA SER A 39 6.85 11.29 26.84
C SER A 39 7.69 12.04 25.80
N LYS A 40 7.87 11.43 24.61
CA LYS A 40 8.62 11.99 23.49
C LYS A 40 7.68 12.44 22.38
N ASP A 41 7.95 13.62 21.84
CA ASP A 41 7.20 14.16 20.71
C ASP A 41 7.40 13.33 19.44
N LEU A 42 6.29 13.06 18.74
CA LEU A 42 6.32 12.62 17.35
C LEU A 42 6.48 13.83 16.43
N ILE A 43 7.68 14.02 15.89
CA ILE A 43 7.97 15.13 14.98
C ILE A 43 7.91 14.64 13.53
N LEU A 44 6.95 15.17 12.74
CA LEU A 44 6.84 14.94 11.31
C LEU A 44 7.21 16.20 10.54
N LYS A 45 8.25 16.14 9.71
CA LYS A 45 8.66 17.26 8.87
C LYS A 45 8.25 17.02 7.42
N ARG A 46 7.84 18.10 6.74
CA ARG A 46 7.57 18.07 5.30
C ARG A 46 8.84 17.62 4.55
N GLY A 47 8.67 16.70 3.61
CA GLY A 47 9.76 16.15 2.82
C GLY A 47 10.46 14.94 3.45
N GLU A 48 10.21 14.62 4.73
CA GLU A 48 10.71 13.38 5.32
C GLU A 48 9.85 12.19 4.90
N PRO A 49 10.45 11.02 4.58
CA PRO A 49 9.72 9.84 4.16
C PRO A 49 8.89 9.29 5.32
N LEU A 50 7.63 8.94 5.06
CA LEU A 50 6.72 8.36 6.06
C LEU A 50 6.78 6.84 6.11
N PHE A 51 6.92 6.19 4.96
CA PHE A 51 7.03 4.74 4.83
C PHE A 51 7.85 4.38 3.59
N TYR A 52 8.21 3.10 3.47
CA TYR A 52 8.90 2.55 2.30
C TYR A 52 7.97 1.58 1.59
N CYS A 53 8.03 1.58 0.26
CA CYS A 53 7.42 0.54 -0.57
C CYS A 53 8.52 -0.31 -1.17
N GLN A 54 8.37 -1.62 -1.06
CA GLN A 54 9.13 -2.59 -1.83
C GLN A 54 8.20 -3.20 -2.87
N PHE A 55 8.66 -3.23 -4.13
CA PHE A 55 7.94 -3.87 -5.22
C PHE A 55 8.65 -5.17 -5.56
N ASP A 56 7.93 -6.28 -5.47
CA ASP A 56 8.42 -7.59 -5.89
C ASP A 56 7.73 -7.98 -7.20
N SER A 57 8.53 -8.42 -8.18
CA SER A 57 8.06 -9.05 -9.41
C SER A 57 8.59 -10.47 -9.52
N TYR A 58 7.93 -11.29 -10.35
CA TYR A 58 8.39 -12.66 -10.63
C TYR A 58 9.80 -12.70 -11.23
N ASP A 59 10.16 -11.70 -12.04
CA ASP A 59 11.49 -11.52 -12.59
C ASP A 59 12.21 -10.38 -11.82
N PRO A 60 13.26 -10.69 -11.05
CA PRO A 60 14.04 -9.68 -10.32
C PRO A 60 14.80 -8.70 -11.22
N SER A 61 15.06 -9.04 -12.48
CA SER A 61 15.78 -8.17 -13.42
C SER A 61 14.90 -7.06 -14.00
N ARG A 62 13.58 -7.16 -13.81
CA ARG A 62 12.62 -6.23 -14.40
C ARG A 62 12.67 -4.88 -13.69
N THR A 63 12.95 -3.83 -14.45
CA THR A 63 12.87 -2.46 -13.94
C THR A 63 11.44 -2.09 -13.56
N ILE A 64 11.25 -1.60 -12.33
CA ILE A 64 9.98 -1.04 -11.87
C ILE A 64 9.96 0.45 -12.20
N LYS A 65 8.86 0.91 -12.82
CA LYS A 65 8.60 2.33 -13.06
C LYS A 65 7.38 2.76 -12.24
N LEU A 66 7.53 3.84 -11.49
CA LEU A 66 6.41 4.49 -10.80
C LEU A 66 5.91 5.64 -11.67
N LEU A 67 4.61 5.64 -11.97
CA LEU A 67 3.96 6.62 -12.83
C LEU A 67 2.72 7.17 -12.10
N GLN A 68 2.42 8.44 -12.35
CA GLN A 68 1.17 9.05 -11.91
C GLN A 68 0.03 8.55 -12.80
N ALA A 69 -1.07 8.13 -12.18
CA ALA A 69 -2.26 7.64 -12.86
C ALA A 69 -3.50 8.33 -12.30
N GLU A 70 -4.51 8.50 -13.16
CA GLU A 70 -5.79 9.10 -12.81
C GLU A 70 -6.61 8.15 -11.92
N LYS A 71 -7.27 8.69 -10.90
CA LYS A 71 -8.29 7.97 -10.12
C LYS A 71 -9.61 7.96 -10.90
N THR A 72 -9.70 7.08 -11.90
CA THR A 72 -10.90 7.00 -12.74
C THR A 72 -12.12 6.48 -11.93
N PRO A 73 -13.35 6.82 -12.33
CA PRO A 73 -14.56 6.29 -11.67
C PRO A 73 -14.60 4.76 -11.61
N GLU A 74 -14.11 4.08 -12.66
CA GLU A 74 -14.05 2.61 -12.70
C GLU A 74 -13.07 2.04 -11.69
N LEU A 75 -11.90 2.67 -11.54
CA LEU A 75 -10.92 2.29 -10.51
C LEU A 75 -11.50 2.51 -9.12
N MET A 76 -12.13 3.67 -8.89
CA MET A 76 -12.75 4.00 -7.60
C MET A 76 -13.87 3.02 -7.25
N HIS A 77 -14.73 2.67 -8.21
CA HIS A 77 -15.79 1.69 -8.01
C HIS A 77 -15.23 0.30 -7.69
N TYR A 78 -14.21 -0.15 -8.43
CA TYR A 78 -13.55 -1.42 -8.16
C TYR A 78 -12.90 -1.46 -6.77
N MET A 79 -12.25 -0.37 -6.36
CA MET A 79 -11.66 -0.23 -5.02
C MET A 79 -12.73 -0.27 -3.91
N ASP A 80 -13.89 0.36 -4.14
CA ASP A 80 -15.01 0.36 -3.19
C ASP A 80 -15.54 -1.06 -2.96
N GLN A 81 -15.78 -1.81 -4.05
CA GLN A 81 -16.26 -3.19 -4.01
C GLN A 81 -15.37 -4.13 -3.17
N ILE A 82 -14.06 -3.92 -3.19
CA ILE A 82 -13.09 -4.79 -2.48
C ILE A 82 -12.72 -4.28 -1.08
N SER A 83 -13.02 -3.01 -0.76
CA SER A 83 -12.59 -2.36 0.49
C SER A 83 -13.21 -2.98 1.74
N GLY A 84 -14.45 -3.46 1.65
CA GLY A 84 -15.20 -4.02 2.78
C GLY A 84 -14.91 -5.50 3.06
N VAL A 85 -14.35 -6.23 2.09
CA VAL A 85 -14.23 -7.70 2.16
C VAL A 85 -13.39 -8.17 3.35
N VAL A 86 -12.35 -7.43 3.73
CA VAL A 86 -11.50 -7.71 4.91
C VAL A 86 -12.25 -7.68 6.24
N ASN A 87 -13.37 -6.96 6.31
CA ASN A 87 -14.11 -6.81 7.55
C ASN A 87 -15.09 -7.97 7.79
N TYR A 88 -15.41 -8.76 6.75
CA TYR A 88 -16.42 -9.80 6.81
C TYR A 88 -15.84 -11.22 6.83
N VAL A 89 -14.61 -11.43 6.35
CA VAL A 89 -14.03 -12.78 6.17
C VAL A 89 -12.58 -12.82 6.65
N ASN A 90 -12.29 -13.69 7.61
CA ASN A 90 -10.91 -14.08 7.93
C ASN A 90 -10.33 -14.90 6.76
N GLN A 91 -9.04 -14.70 6.42
CA GLN A 91 -8.37 -15.36 5.27
C GLN A 91 -8.87 -14.88 3.88
N THR A 92 -8.96 -13.56 3.70
CA THR A 92 -9.37 -12.90 2.45
C THR A 92 -8.61 -13.31 1.18
N PHE A 93 -7.46 -13.97 1.30
CA PHE A 93 -6.70 -14.49 0.17
C PHE A 93 -7.51 -15.45 -0.72
N SER A 94 -8.44 -16.21 -0.14
CA SER A 94 -9.32 -17.13 -0.88
C SER A 94 -10.24 -16.39 -1.87
N LEU A 95 -10.53 -15.11 -1.62
CA LEU A 95 -11.43 -14.29 -2.42
C LEU A 95 -10.72 -13.61 -3.60
N PHE A 96 -9.39 -13.70 -3.70
CA PHE A 96 -8.63 -13.03 -4.76
C PHE A 96 -8.97 -13.52 -6.15
N ASN A 97 -9.27 -14.81 -6.29
CA ASN A 97 -9.71 -15.38 -7.58
C ASN A 97 -11.04 -14.78 -8.05
N GLU A 98 -11.97 -14.50 -7.12
CA GLU A 98 -13.26 -13.88 -7.47
C GLU A 98 -13.13 -12.39 -7.74
N VAL A 99 -12.31 -11.70 -6.95
CA VAL A 99 -11.98 -10.28 -7.18
C VAL A 99 -11.30 -10.09 -8.53
N GLU A 100 -10.37 -10.98 -8.90
CA GLU A 100 -9.68 -10.93 -10.20
C GLU A 100 -10.66 -11.04 -11.38
N LYS A 101 -11.72 -11.85 -11.28
CA LYS A 101 -12.76 -11.96 -12.32
C LYS A 101 -13.54 -10.66 -12.53
N MET A 102 -13.74 -9.88 -11.47
CA MET A 102 -14.44 -8.59 -11.52
C MET A 102 -13.52 -7.43 -11.93
N ARG A 103 -12.21 -7.67 -11.99
CA ARG A 103 -11.22 -6.63 -12.30
C ARG A 103 -11.44 -6.08 -13.71
N PRO A 104 -11.53 -4.75 -13.88
CA PRO A 104 -11.56 -4.13 -15.19
C PRO A 104 -10.35 -4.55 -16.05
N LYS A 105 -10.58 -4.79 -17.35
CA LYS A 105 -9.48 -5.16 -18.29
C LYS A 105 -8.34 -4.13 -18.29
N LYS A 106 -8.68 -2.85 -18.10
CA LYS A 106 -7.72 -1.75 -17.96
C LYS A 106 -7.99 -1.01 -16.66
N LEU A 107 -7.07 -1.12 -15.70
CA LEU A 107 -7.15 -0.42 -14.41
C LEU A 107 -6.52 0.97 -14.45
N LEU A 108 -5.51 1.18 -15.30
CA LEU A 108 -4.69 2.39 -15.28
C LEU A 108 -5.00 3.25 -16.50
N LYS A 109 -5.30 4.51 -16.24
CA LYS A 109 -5.27 5.60 -17.21
C LYS A 109 -4.17 6.55 -16.76
N MET A 110 -3.18 6.78 -17.63
CA MET A 110 -2.08 7.69 -17.32
C MET A 110 -2.64 9.10 -17.21
N ASP A 111 -2.17 9.81 -16.19
CA ASP A 111 -2.43 11.25 -16.10
C ASP A 111 -1.72 11.94 -17.26
N LYS A 112 -2.36 12.95 -17.86
CA LYS A 112 -1.83 13.64 -19.04
C LYS A 112 -0.76 14.65 -18.68
#